data_AF-A0A3M4S8H0-F1
#
_entry.id   AF-A0A3M4S8H0-F1
#
_cell.length_a   1.000
_cell.length_b   1.000
_cell.length_c   1.000
_cell.angle_alpha   90.00
_cell.angle_beta   90.00
_cell.angle_gamma   90.00
#
_symmetry.space_group_name_H-M   'P 1'
#
loop_
_entity.id
_entity.type
_entity.pdbx_description
1 polymer ?
#
loop_
_entity_poly.entity_id
_entity_poly.type
_entity_poly.pdbx_seq_one_letter_code
_entity_poly.pdbx_strand_id
1 'polypeptide(L)'
;MEIVQAILVMAHTLHLKVVTEGVETPAQLEFLSRLGSDYVQGYLFSKPQPLERILPLARQMNEREPTTRWSALPPPHMHGPDIDVSEPADVFADLTDNDEFASHRPVRT
;
A
#
# COMPACT_ATOMS: atom_id res chain seq x y z
N MET A 1 -4.67 -10.19 -10.23
CA MET A 1 -3.36 -9.47 -10.23
C MET A 1 -2.74 -9.72 -8.88
N GLU A 2 -2.12 -10.89 -8.71
CA GLU A 2 -1.76 -11.42 -7.38
C GLU A 2 -0.74 -10.56 -6.62
N ILE A 3 0.25 -10.00 -7.33
CA ILE A 3 1.31 -9.19 -6.71
C ILE A 3 0.74 -7.92 -6.07
N VAL A 4 -0.18 -7.23 -6.74
CA VAL A 4 -0.78 -5.98 -6.23
C VAL A 4 -1.56 -6.24 -4.95
N GLN A 5 -2.33 -7.32 -4.92
CA GLN A 5 -3.08 -7.72 -3.73
C GLN A 5 -2.15 -8.08 -2.58
N ALA A 6 -1.08 -8.86 -2.83
CA ALA A 6 -0.10 -9.22 -1.81
C ALA A 6 0.58 -7.98 -1.21
N ILE A 7 0.95 -7.00 -2.04
CA ILE A 7 1.55 -5.74 -1.58
C ILE A 7 0.58 -4.93 -0.71
N LEU A 8 -0.68 -4.80 -1.12
CA LEU A 8 -1.70 -4.08 -0.35
C LEU A 8 -1.91 -4.73 1.02
N VAL A 9 -2.10 -6.05 1.06
CA VAL A 9 -2.27 -6.81 2.31
C VAL A 9 -1.05 -6.66 3.22
N MET A 10 0.16 -6.76 2.67
CA MET A 10 1.40 -6.58 3.44
C MET A 10 1.49 -5.17 4.03
N ALA A 11 1.24 -4.13 3.23
CA ALA A 11 1.31 -2.75 3.69
C ALA A 11 0.29 -2.47 4.81
N HIS A 12 -0.94 -2.95 4.66
CA HIS A 12 -1.98 -2.76 5.69
C HIS A 12 -1.71 -3.56 6.96
N THR A 13 -1.14 -4.76 6.85
CA THR A 13 -0.64 -5.54 8.00
C THR A 13 0.42 -4.76 8.78
N LEU A 14 1.24 -3.98 8.09
CA LEU A 14 2.26 -3.10 8.69
C LEU A 14 1.72 -1.72 9.08
N HIS A 15 0.40 -1.50 9.02
CA HIS A 15 -0.26 -0.23 9.31
C HIS A 15 0.24 0.95 8.43
N LEU A 16 0.66 0.66 7.21
CA LEU A 16 1.06 1.65 6.22
C LEU A 16 -0.11 1.99 5.29
N LYS A 17 -0.14 3.24 4.83
CA LYS A 17 -1.02 3.64 3.73
C LYS A 17 -0.34 3.44 2.38
N VAL A 18 -1.10 3.06 1.37
CA VAL A 18 -0.60 2.77 0.03
C VAL A 18 -1.09 3.81 -0.96
N VAL A 19 -0.16 4.30 -1.80
CA VAL A 19 -0.47 5.05 -3.01
C VAL A 19 -0.28 4.12 -4.20
N THR A 20 -1.34 3.84 -4.94
CA THR A 20 -1.24 3.12 -6.21
C THR A 20 -1.07 4.12 -7.34
N GLU A 21 0.09 4.08 -7.98
CA GLU A 21 0.44 4.96 -9.10
C GLU A 21 0.16 4.32 -10.46
N GLY A 22 -0.01 5.14 -11.50
CA GLY A 22 -0.19 4.68 -12.88
C GLY A 22 -1.61 4.24 -13.24
N VAL A 23 -2.64 4.73 -12.55
CA VAL A 23 -4.04 4.40 -12.88
C VAL A 23 -4.55 5.25 -14.04
N GLU A 24 -4.92 4.58 -15.14
CA GLU A 24 -5.30 5.25 -16.40
C GLU A 24 -6.75 4.97 -16.81
N THR A 25 -7.36 3.89 -16.29
CA THR A 25 -8.71 3.48 -16.67
C THR A 25 -9.66 3.36 -15.47
N PRO A 26 -10.97 3.61 -15.66
CA PRO A 26 -11.96 3.42 -14.60
C PRO A 26 -11.98 1.98 -14.03
N ALA A 27 -11.74 0.97 -14.87
CA ALA A 27 -11.69 -0.42 -14.43
C ALA A 27 -10.51 -0.70 -13.49
N GLN A 28 -9.34 -0.09 -13.73
CA GLN A 28 -8.20 -0.16 -12.79
C GLN A 28 -8.53 0.52 -11.46
N LEU A 29 -9.15 1.70 -11.51
CA LEU A 29 -9.57 2.41 -10.29
C LEU A 29 -10.56 1.58 -9.47
N GLU A 30 -11.57 1.01 -10.11
CA GLU A 30 -12.55 0.15 -9.45
C GLU A 30 -11.89 -1.08 -8.82
N PHE A 31 -10.99 -1.74 -9.54
CA PHE A 31 -10.24 -2.88 -9.04
C PHE A 31 -9.40 -2.53 -7.80
N LEU A 32 -8.62 -1.45 -7.86
CA LEU A 32 -7.75 -1.00 -6.76
C LEU A 32 -8.55 -0.51 -5.55
N SER A 33 -9.71 0.12 -5.78
CA SER A 33 -10.61 0.55 -4.70
C SER A 33 -11.17 -0.65 -3.94
N ARG A 34 -11.51 -1.74 -4.65
CA ARG A 34 -11.98 -2.99 -4.01
C ARG A 34 -10.90 -3.71 -3.22
N LEU A 35 -9.62 -3.57 -3.62
CA LEU A 35 -8.48 -4.14 -2.89
C LEU A 35 -8.00 -3.28 -1.71
N GLY A 36 -8.62 -2.12 -1.47
CA GLY A 36 -8.32 -1.27 -0.32
C GLY A 36 -7.19 -0.27 -0.55
N SER A 37 -6.83 0.07 -1.78
CA SER A 37 -5.86 1.16 -2.03
C SER A 37 -6.33 2.46 -1.35
N ASP A 38 -5.46 3.06 -0.53
CA ASP A 38 -5.80 4.27 0.26
C ASP A 38 -5.82 5.51 -0.62
N TYR A 39 -4.87 5.59 -1.57
CA TYR A 39 -4.68 6.72 -2.46
C TYR A 39 -4.36 6.24 -3.87
N VAL A 40 -4.76 7.04 -4.86
CA VAL A 40 -4.55 6.70 -6.26
C VAL A 40 -3.98 7.91 -7.01
N GLN A 41 -2.98 7.64 -7.85
CA GLN A 41 -2.43 8.62 -8.80
C GLN A 41 -2.40 8.01 -10.20
N GLY A 42 -2.76 8.80 -11.21
CA GLY A 42 -2.56 8.40 -12.60
C GLY A 42 -3.30 9.28 -13.60
N TYR A 43 -3.12 8.97 -14.88
CA TYR A 43 -3.65 9.78 -15.99
C TYR A 43 -5.17 9.75 -16.08
N LEU A 44 -5.83 8.80 -15.41
CA LEU A 44 -7.28 8.82 -15.23
C LEU A 44 -7.75 10.14 -14.57
N PHE A 45 -6.95 10.67 -13.64
CA PHE A 45 -7.25 11.91 -12.92
C PHE A 45 -6.61 13.12 -13.61
N SER A 46 -5.31 13.05 -13.85
CA SER A 46 -4.57 14.13 -14.50
C SER A 46 -3.19 13.64 -14.97
N LYS A 47 -2.71 14.21 -16.07
CA LYS A 47 -1.28 14.14 -16.43
C LYS A 47 -0.48 15.11 -15.54
N PRO A 48 0.84 14.92 -15.36
CA PRO A 48 1.70 15.93 -14.75
C PRO A 48 1.44 17.30 -15.39
N GLN A 49 1.19 18.29 -14.54
CA GLN A 49 0.86 19.65 -14.96
C GLN A 49 1.94 20.62 -14.43
N PRO A 50 2.16 21.74 -15.12
CA PRO A 50 3.04 22.79 -14.61
C PRO A 50 2.41 23.48 -13.39
N LEU A 51 3.23 24.15 -12.59
CA LEU A 51 2.84 24.72 -11.30
C LEU A 51 1.66 25.69 -11.43
N GLU A 52 1.62 26.49 -12.49
CA GLU A 52 0.59 27.50 -12.74
C GLU A 52 -0.81 26.89 -12.88
N ARG A 53 -0.88 25.62 -13.31
CA ARG A 53 -2.13 24.85 -13.45
C ARG A 53 -2.52 24.15 -12.15
N ILE A 54 -1.55 23.67 -11.35
CA ILE A 54 -1.81 22.93 -10.11
C ILE A 54 -2.05 23.85 -8.91
N LEU A 55 -1.33 24.96 -8.81
CA LEU A 55 -1.35 25.81 -7.62
C LEU A 55 -2.76 26.31 -7.24
N PRO A 56 -3.61 26.76 -8.19
CA PRO A 56 -4.99 27.14 -7.87
C PRO A 56 -5.82 25.95 -7.37
N LEU A 57 -5.64 24.77 -7.97
CA LEU A 57 -6.36 23.54 -7.57
C LEU A 57 -5.95 23.10 -6.17
N ALA A 58 -4.65 23.10 -5.87
CA ALA A 58 -4.12 22.72 -4.55
C ALA A 58 -4.64 23.66 -3.45
N ARG A 59 -4.70 24.98 -3.71
CA ARG A 59 -5.32 25.94 -2.78
C ARG A 59 -6.79 25.63 -2.54
N GLN A 60 -7.55 25.41 -3.62
CA GLN A 60 -8.96 25.04 -3.51
C GLN A 60 -9.16 23.73 -2.72
N MET A 61 -8.28 22.73 -2.91
CA MET A 61 -8.34 21.46 -2.17
C MET A 61 -8.08 21.66 -0.68
N ASN A 62 -7.17 22.57 -0.30
CA ASN A 62 -6.88 22.88 1.11
C ASN A 62 -8.02 23.65 1.80
N GLU A 63 -8.87 24.35 1.03
CA GLU A 63 -10.03 25.10 1.55
C GLU A 63 -11.27 24.23 1.75
N ARG A 64 -11.35 23.07 1.08
CA ARG A 64 -12.45 22.14 1.30
C ARG A 64 -12.27 21.49 2.66
N GLU A 65 -13.33 21.45 3.48
CA GLU A 65 -13.35 20.50 4.59
C GLU A 65 -13.04 19.12 3.99
N PRO A 66 -12.13 18.33 4.60
CA PRO A 66 -11.84 16.99 4.11
C PRO A 66 -13.17 16.24 3.94
N THR A 67 -13.62 16.05 2.69
CA THR A 67 -14.97 15.53 2.37
C THR A 67 -15.20 14.10 2.84
N THR A 68 -14.18 13.52 3.46
CA THR A 68 -14.32 12.43 4.39
C THR A 68 -13.32 12.79 5.48
N ARG A 69 -13.78 12.97 6.73
CA ARG A 69 -12.90 12.60 7.84
C ARG A 69 -12.49 11.18 7.50
N TRP A 70 -11.24 10.98 7.07
CA TRP A 70 -10.64 9.66 6.97
C TRP A 70 -10.97 9.03 8.30
N SER A 71 -11.93 8.12 8.29
CA SER A 71 -12.49 7.71 9.54
C SER A 71 -11.36 7.03 10.26
N ALA A 72 -11.08 7.47 11.47
CA ALA A 72 -10.46 6.63 12.47
C ALA A 72 -11.39 5.43 12.83
N LEU A 73 -12.16 4.91 11.87
CA LEU A 73 -12.84 3.64 11.98
C LEU A 73 -11.83 2.61 11.45
N PRO A 74 -11.42 1.64 12.27
CA PRO A 74 -10.83 0.43 11.71
C PRO A 74 -11.78 -0.13 10.63
N PRO A 75 -11.25 -0.84 9.61
CA PRO A 75 -12.09 -1.45 8.60
C PRO A 75 -13.25 -2.22 9.28
N PRO A 76 -14.48 -2.16 8.75
CA PRO A 76 -15.63 -2.80 9.38
C PRO A 76 -15.42 -4.33 9.35
N HIS A 77 -14.89 -4.85 10.47
CA HIS A 77 -14.93 -6.23 10.94
C HIS A 77 -14.69 -7.31 9.88
N MET A 78 -13.43 -7.70 9.67
CA MET A 78 -13.14 -9.10 9.37
C MET A 78 -13.15 -9.87 10.70
N HIS A 79 -14.29 -10.51 11.05
CA HIS A 79 -14.28 -11.64 11.97
C HIS A 79 -13.78 -12.87 11.18
N GLY A 80 -12.46 -13.08 11.20
CA GLY A 80 -11.81 -14.39 11.00
C GLY A 80 -11.35 -14.92 12.36
N PRO A 81 -11.11 -16.24 12.51
CA PRO A 81 -11.04 -16.87 13.83
C PRO A 81 -9.96 -16.23 14.69
N ASP A 82 -10.16 -16.19 16.01
CA ASP A 82 -9.18 -15.69 16.99
C ASP A 82 -7.81 -16.33 16.75
N ILE A 83 -6.95 -15.62 16.00
CA ILE A 83 -5.54 -15.99 15.92
C ILE A 83 -4.91 -15.39 17.17
N ASP A 84 -4.70 -16.26 18.15
CA ASP A 84 -3.88 -15.97 19.31
C ASP A 84 -2.47 -15.54 18.84
N VAL A 85 -2.19 -14.23 18.90
CA VAL A 85 -0.91 -13.62 18.50
C VAL A 85 0.18 -13.80 19.57
N SER A 86 0.09 -14.84 20.38
CA SER A 86 1.05 -15.10 21.47
C SER A 86 2.42 -15.63 20.99
N GLU A 87 2.62 -15.98 19.71
CA GLU A 87 3.95 -16.26 19.16
C GLU A 87 4.09 -15.75 17.71
N PRO A 88 5.22 -15.12 17.33
CA PRO A 88 5.47 -14.76 15.94
C PRO A 88 5.72 -16.03 15.13
N ALA A 89 4.76 -16.39 14.27
CA ALA A 89 4.98 -17.43 13.27
C ALA A 89 6.05 -16.94 12.28
N ASP A 90 7.25 -17.50 12.40
CA ASP A 90 8.39 -17.17 11.55
C ASP A 90 8.17 -17.81 10.17
N VAL A 91 7.52 -17.07 9.26
CA VAL A 91 7.13 -17.54 7.90
C VAL A 91 8.35 -17.93 7.05
N PHE A 92 9.56 -17.58 7.49
CA PHE A 92 10.83 -17.90 6.83
C PHE A 92 11.54 -19.15 7.39
N ALA A 93 10.96 -19.85 8.38
CA ALA A 93 11.56 -21.05 8.95
C ALA A 93 11.76 -22.17 7.91
N ASP A 94 10.90 -22.25 6.89
CA ASP A 94 10.96 -23.26 5.82
C ASP A 94 11.89 -22.88 4.65
N LEU A 95 12.61 -21.75 4.73
CA LEU A 95 13.54 -21.32 3.68
C LEU A 95 15.03 -21.55 4.02
N THR A 96 15.34 -22.22 5.13
CA THR A 96 16.71 -22.63 5.45
C THR A 96 17.02 -24.01 4.87
N ASP A 97 17.07 -24.11 3.55
CA ASP A 97 17.82 -25.15 2.85
C ASP A 97 18.38 -24.55 1.57
N ASN A 98 19.37 -23.67 1.73
CA ASN A 98 20.26 -23.31 0.63
C ASN A 98 21.68 -23.06 1.16
N ASP A 99 22.26 -24.16 1.66
CA ASP A 99 23.59 -24.24 2.24
C ASP A 99 24.70 -24.24 1.15
N GLU A 100 24.70 -23.26 0.23
CA GLU A 100 25.72 -23.21 -0.83
C GLU A 100 26.37 -21.85 -1.11
N PHE A 101 26.14 -20.80 -0.30
CA PHE A 101 26.71 -19.47 -0.57
C PHE A 101 27.50 -18.81 0.58
N ALA A 102 27.90 -19.55 1.62
CA ALA A 102 28.63 -19.00 2.77
C ALA A 102 30.05 -19.57 2.94
N SER A 103 30.94 -19.40 1.94
CA SER A 103 32.37 -19.75 2.09
C SER A 103 33.34 -18.58 1.93
N HIS A 104 32.90 -17.32 1.91
CA HIS A 104 33.82 -16.18 1.82
C HIS A 104 33.37 -15.00 2.70
N ARG A 105 33.79 -15.01 3.98
CA ARG A 105 33.74 -13.80 4.82
C ARG A 105 34.91 -12.87 4.45
N PRO A 106 34.69 -11.58 4.17
CA PRO A 106 35.79 -10.64 4.01
C PRO A 106 36.37 -10.27 5.38
N VAL A 107 37.70 -10.33 5.50
CA VAL A 107 38.46 -9.83 6.64
C VAL A 107 38.34 -8.30 6.66
N ARG A 108 37.88 -7.74 7.78
CA ARG A 108 37.88 -6.29 8.00
C ARG A 108 39.27 -5.82 8.41
N THR A 109 39.83 -4.89 7.65
CA THR A 109 40.89 -3.95 8.08
C THR A 109 40.30 -2.56 8.19
#